data_AF-A0A971PF35-F1
#
_entry.id   AF-A0A971PF35-F1
#
_cell.length_a   1.000
_cell.length_b   1.000
_cell.length_c   1.000
_cell.angle_alpha   90.00
_cell.angle_beta   90.00
_cell.angle_gamma   90.00
#
_symmetry.space_group_name_H-M   'P 1'
#
loop_
_entity.id
_entity.type
_entity.pdbx_description
1 polymer ?
#
loop_
_entity_poly.entity_id
_entity_poly.type
_entity_poly.pdbx_seq_one_letter_code
_entity_poly.pdbx_strand_id
1 'polypeptide(L)'
;MADVIDYKIIGNDMQIVEIELDPGEGVRAEAGTMMYMEQAIEMQTGTGGGLFKGFKRMLTGESFFITTFLNKGSQKQKVAFGAPYPGRVIPLDLARLGGRFMCQKDSFLCAARGVEIDIAFNKKIGAGLFGGEGFILQKLEGDGLAFMHAGGTLVEKTLQAGEVLRVDTGCLAAFAPTVKYDIQFIGGF
;
A
#
# COMPACT_ATOMS: atom_id res chain seq x y z
N MET A 1 10.98 12.27 8.00
CA MET A 1 11.34 11.12 8.83
C MET A 1 10.06 10.44 9.22
N ALA A 2 9.95 9.16 8.91
CA ALA A 2 8.80 8.36 9.26
C ALA A 2 8.80 7.99 10.75
N ASP A 3 7.63 7.75 11.31
CA ASP A 3 7.48 7.19 12.66
C ASP A 3 8.08 5.77 12.71
N VAL A 4 8.60 5.37 13.87
CA VAL A 4 9.28 4.08 14.08
C VAL A 4 8.29 3.09 14.70
N ILE A 5 7.58 2.39 13.84
CA ILE A 5 6.49 1.52 14.25
C ILE A 5 6.93 0.07 14.48
N ASP A 6 6.35 -0.57 15.47
CA ASP A 6 6.47 -2.02 15.71
C ASP A 6 5.32 -2.77 15.01
N TYR A 7 5.51 -4.05 14.69
CA TYR A 7 4.45 -4.84 14.06
C TYR A 7 4.52 -6.34 14.38
N LYS A 8 3.38 -7.00 14.20
CA LYS A 8 3.23 -8.46 14.21
C LYS A 8 2.37 -8.92 13.04
N ILE A 9 2.88 -9.86 12.25
CA ILE A 9 2.09 -10.56 11.23
C ILE A 9 1.38 -11.74 11.90
N ILE A 10 0.06 -11.82 11.73
CA ILE A 10 -0.79 -12.85 12.33
C ILE A 10 -1.40 -13.69 11.21
N GLY A 11 -1.36 -15.01 11.35
CA GLY A 11 -1.83 -15.97 10.35
C GLY A 11 -0.70 -16.59 9.52
N ASN A 12 -1.05 -17.59 8.71
CA ASN A 12 -0.10 -18.30 7.85
C ASN A 12 -0.43 -18.09 6.36
N ASP A 13 -1.57 -18.63 5.92
CA ASP A 13 -2.01 -18.52 4.52
C ASP A 13 -2.94 -17.32 4.26
N MET A 14 -3.60 -16.84 5.33
CA MET A 14 -4.41 -15.63 5.34
C MET A 14 -3.89 -14.74 6.44
N GLN A 15 -3.17 -13.68 6.07
CA GLN A 15 -2.42 -12.86 7.01
C GLN A 15 -3.03 -11.47 7.18
N ILE A 16 -2.96 -10.99 8.42
CA ILE A 16 -3.14 -9.58 8.78
C ILE A 16 -1.85 -9.06 9.42
N VAL A 17 -1.68 -7.74 9.43
CA VAL A 17 -0.63 -7.08 10.21
C VAL A 17 -1.25 -6.26 11.34
N GLU A 18 -0.81 -6.51 12.56
CA GLU A 18 -1.09 -5.67 13.73
C GLU A 18 0.09 -4.72 13.91
N ILE A 19 -0.18 -3.41 13.87
CA ILE A 19 0.80 -2.34 14.07
C ILE A 19 0.67 -1.86 15.51
N GLU A 20 1.81 -1.71 16.16
CA GLU A 20 1.96 -1.15 17.50
C GLU A 20 2.50 0.27 17.39
N LEU A 21 1.80 1.23 17.99
CA LEU A 21 2.08 2.66 17.92
C LEU A 21 2.32 3.21 19.33
N ASP A 22 3.46 3.84 19.56
CA ASP A 22 3.70 4.64 20.75
C ASP A 22 2.86 5.94 20.74
N PRO A 23 2.70 6.61 21.90
CA PRO A 23 1.98 7.88 21.97
C PRO A 23 2.46 8.91 20.94
N GLY A 24 1.55 9.37 20.08
CA GLY A 24 1.84 10.35 19.04
C GLY A 24 2.30 9.77 17.69
N GLU A 25 2.56 8.47 17.60
CA GLU A 25 2.88 7.79 16.35
C GLU A 25 1.63 7.46 15.54
N GLY A 26 1.80 7.35 14.22
CA GLY A 26 0.72 6.97 13.34
C GLY A 26 1.12 6.07 12.18
N VAL A 27 0.10 5.48 11.58
CA VAL A 27 0.17 4.65 10.39
C VAL A 27 -0.85 5.14 9.37
N ARG A 28 -0.47 5.14 8.09
CA ARG A 28 -1.32 5.52 6.95
C ARG A 28 -1.77 4.24 6.25
N ALA A 29 -3.05 4.05 6.00
CA ALA A 29 -3.57 2.86 5.33
C ALA A 29 -4.67 3.20 4.32
N GLU A 30 -4.90 2.30 3.37
CA GLU A 30 -6.02 2.43 2.43
C GLU A 30 -7.35 2.23 3.15
N ALA A 31 -8.34 3.05 2.80
CA ALA A 31 -9.69 2.92 3.34
C ALA A 31 -10.25 1.51 3.07
N GLY A 32 -10.86 0.91 4.08
CA GLY A 32 -11.46 -0.44 3.99
C GLY A 32 -10.52 -1.60 4.32
N THR A 33 -9.23 -1.35 4.59
CA THR A 33 -8.27 -2.39 5.02
C THR A 33 -8.21 -2.59 6.53
N MET A 34 -8.75 -1.66 7.32
CA MET A 34 -8.72 -1.73 8.79
C MET A 34 -9.63 -2.85 9.30
N MET A 35 -9.09 -3.68 10.20
CA MET A 35 -9.77 -4.82 10.82
C MET A 35 -10.26 -4.48 12.23
N TYR A 36 -9.37 -3.99 13.08
CA TYR A 36 -9.69 -3.50 14.43
C TYR A 36 -8.66 -2.44 14.85
N MET A 37 -9.04 -1.64 15.85
CA MET A 37 -8.14 -0.67 16.49
C MET A 37 -8.49 -0.56 17.98
N GLU A 38 -7.49 -0.28 18.80
CA GLU A 38 -7.69 -0.02 20.23
C GLU A 38 -8.23 1.39 20.48
N GLN A 39 -8.77 1.59 21.70
CA GLN A 39 -9.61 2.73 22.05
C GLN A 39 -8.97 4.10 21.79
N ALA A 40 -7.66 4.24 21.97
CA ALA A 40 -6.99 5.54 21.83
C ALA A 40 -6.40 5.79 20.43
N ILE A 41 -6.69 4.92 19.46
CA ILE A 41 -6.39 5.16 18.04
C ILE A 41 -7.49 6.01 17.43
N GLU A 42 -7.13 7.19 16.93
CA GLU A 42 -8.04 8.08 16.20
C GLU A 42 -7.79 8.02 14.69
N MET A 43 -8.88 7.97 13.92
CA MET A 43 -8.86 8.05 12.46
C MET A 43 -8.90 9.51 12.00
N GLN A 44 -7.91 9.89 11.20
CA GLN A 44 -7.83 11.19 10.53
C GLN A 44 -7.91 10.96 9.02
N THR A 45 -9.07 11.27 8.44
CA THR A 45 -9.35 11.12 7.00
C THR A 45 -8.86 12.33 6.16
N GLY A 46 -8.04 13.19 6.76
CA GLY A 46 -7.48 14.36 6.08
C GLY A 46 -6.33 13.99 5.15
N THR A 47 -6.50 14.26 3.85
CA THR A 47 -5.41 14.17 2.85
C THR A 47 -4.42 15.33 3.00
N GLY A 48 -3.77 15.48 4.17
CA GLY A 48 -2.66 16.43 4.41
C GLY A 48 -2.85 17.87 3.88
N GLY A 49 -4.09 18.34 3.69
CA GLY A 49 -4.37 19.51 2.85
C GLY A 49 -5.82 19.99 2.85
N GLY A 50 -6.59 19.62 3.89
CA GLY A 50 -7.98 20.07 4.08
C GLY A 50 -9.03 19.30 3.26
N LEU A 51 -10.28 19.43 3.71
CA LEU A 51 -11.50 18.82 3.15
C LEU A 51 -11.66 19.07 1.63
N PHE A 52 -11.11 20.18 1.13
CA PHE A 52 -11.18 20.59 -0.28
C PHE A 52 -10.33 19.73 -1.23
N LYS A 53 -9.19 19.20 -0.77
CA LYS A 53 -8.29 18.40 -1.61
C LYS A 53 -8.81 16.96 -1.80
N GLY A 54 -9.47 16.42 -0.77
CA GLY A 54 -10.18 15.15 -0.83
C GLY A 54 -11.40 15.19 -1.77
N PHE A 55 -12.16 16.29 -1.75
CA PHE A 55 -13.31 16.47 -2.64
C PHE A 55 -12.91 16.59 -4.12
N LYS A 56 -11.80 17.28 -4.41
CA LYS A 56 -11.26 17.40 -5.78
C LYS A 56 -10.85 16.04 -6.37
N ARG A 57 -10.40 15.10 -5.54
CA ARG A 57 -9.97 13.76 -5.97
C ARG A 57 -11.14 12.80 -6.19
N MET A 58 -12.22 12.97 -5.41
CA MET A 58 -13.50 12.30 -5.67
C MET A 58 -14.09 12.72 -7.03
N LEU A 59 -13.92 13.98 -7.42
CA LEU A 59 -14.34 14.50 -8.74
C LEU A 59 -13.48 13.99 -9.90
N THR A 60 -12.24 13.55 -9.67
CA THR A 60 -11.39 12.94 -10.71
C THR A 60 -11.59 11.43 -10.89
N GLY A 61 -12.48 10.81 -10.08
CA GLY A 61 -12.77 9.38 -10.16
C GLY A 61 -11.63 8.48 -9.66
N GLU A 62 -10.73 8.99 -8.82
CA GLU A 62 -9.67 8.21 -8.19
C GLU A 62 -10.13 7.76 -6.79
N SER A 63 -10.43 6.47 -6.59
CA SER A 63 -10.77 5.87 -5.28
C SER A 63 -9.54 5.69 -4.39
N PHE A 64 -8.62 6.67 -4.38
CA PHE A 64 -7.43 6.63 -3.54
C PHE A 64 -7.62 7.51 -2.30
N PHE A 65 -8.10 6.86 -1.23
CA PHE A 65 -8.28 7.46 0.08
C PHE A 65 -7.34 6.79 1.09
N ILE A 66 -6.33 7.54 1.51
CA ILE A 66 -5.42 7.15 2.58
C ILE A 66 -5.90 7.78 3.89
N THR A 67 -6.17 6.95 4.88
CA THR A 67 -6.54 7.36 6.24
C THR A 67 -5.32 7.26 7.14
N THR A 68 -5.11 8.25 8.01
CA THR A 68 -4.08 8.19 9.05
C THR A 68 -4.72 7.72 10.35
N PHE A 69 -4.14 6.71 10.97
CA PHE A 69 -4.51 6.19 12.29
C PHE A 69 -3.43 6.65 13.26
N LEU A 70 -3.80 7.42 14.27
CA LEU A 70 -2.87 8.11 15.15
C LEU A 70 -3.16 7.72 16.61
N ASN A 71 -2.13 7.30 17.34
CA ASN A 71 -2.26 7.06 18.77
C ASN A 71 -2.32 8.40 19.52
N LYS A 72 -3.48 8.72 20.08
CA LYS A 72 -3.73 9.92 20.92
C LYS A 72 -3.69 9.62 22.42
N GLY A 73 -3.48 8.36 22.79
CA GLY A 73 -3.37 7.92 24.16
C GLY A 73 -2.00 8.23 24.76
N SER A 74 -1.83 7.80 26.01
CA SER A 74 -0.57 7.90 26.75
C SER A 74 0.18 6.56 26.87
N GLN A 75 -0.35 5.50 26.26
CA GLN A 75 0.23 4.14 26.26
C GLN A 75 0.35 3.64 24.82
N LYS A 76 1.16 2.60 24.60
CA LYS A 76 1.23 1.91 23.31
C LYS A 76 -0.15 1.35 22.95
N GLN A 77 -0.52 1.48 21.68
CA GLN A 77 -1.82 1.05 21.17
C GLN A 77 -1.68 0.27 19.87
N LYS A 78 -2.66 -0.57 19.57
CA LYS A 78 -2.67 -1.44 18.39
C LYS A 78 -3.74 -1.07 17.37
N VAL A 79 -3.40 -1.23 16.10
CA VAL A 79 -4.33 -1.18 14.95
C VAL A 79 -3.95 -2.25 13.94
N ALA A 80 -4.91 -2.99 13.42
CA ALA A 80 -4.67 -4.08 12.50
C ALA A 80 -5.27 -3.84 11.12
N PHE A 81 -4.56 -4.33 10.10
CA PHE A 81 -4.92 -4.20 8.69
C PHE A 81 -4.88 -5.57 7.99
N GLY A 82 -5.84 -5.78 7.09
CA GLY A 82 -5.95 -6.97 6.25
C GLY A 82 -6.54 -6.62 4.88
N ALA A 83 -6.18 -7.39 3.86
CA ALA A 83 -6.77 -7.25 2.53
C ALA A 83 -8.11 -8.01 2.44
N PRO A 84 -9.03 -7.60 1.54
CA PRO A 84 -10.34 -8.24 1.39
C PRO A 84 -10.30 -9.58 0.63
N TYR A 85 -9.12 -10.18 0.48
CA TYR A 85 -8.92 -11.45 -0.21
C TYR A 85 -7.75 -12.24 0.41
N PRO A 86 -7.70 -13.59 0.24
CA PRO A 86 -6.66 -14.43 0.84
C PRO A 86 -5.25 -14.12 0.30
N GLY A 87 -4.27 -14.07 1.18
CA GLY A 87 -2.88 -13.85 0.80
C GLY A 87 -1.97 -13.53 1.98
N ARG A 88 -0.75 -13.11 1.64
CA ARG A 88 0.34 -12.85 2.59
C ARG A 88 0.65 -11.37 2.73
N VAL A 89 1.02 -10.94 3.93
CA VAL A 89 1.50 -9.59 4.19
C VAL A 89 3.02 -9.55 4.10
N ILE A 90 3.54 -8.62 3.31
CA ILE A 90 4.98 -8.48 3.07
C ILE A 90 5.44 -7.14 3.65
N PRO A 91 6.33 -7.14 4.66
CA PRO A 91 6.93 -5.92 5.19
C PRO A 91 8.03 -5.41 4.25
N LEU A 92 8.03 -4.10 4.02
CA LEU A 92 8.99 -3.38 3.20
C LEU A 92 9.70 -2.35 4.08
N ASP A 93 10.96 -2.60 4.40
CA ASP A 93 11.84 -1.61 5.02
C ASP A 93 12.39 -0.68 3.93
N LEU A 94 11.77 0.49 3.77
CA LEU A 94 12.11 1.39 2.67
C LEU A 94 13.54 1.92 2.79
N ALA A 95 14.06 2.13 4.01
CA ALA A 95 15.45 2.54 4.20
C ALA A 95 16.43 1.50 3.63
N ARG A 96 16.17 0.21 3.87
CA ARG A 96 16.97 -0.90 3.29
C ARG A 96 16.77 -1.08 1.80
N LEU A 97 15.62 -0.67 1.27
CA LEU A 97 15.29 -0.75 -0.16
C LEU A 97 15.74 0.48 -0.96
N GLY A 98 16.57 1.36 -0.39
CA GLY A 98 17.08 2.55 -1.07
C GLY A 98 16.11 3.73 -1.09
N GLY A 99 15.15 3.74 -0.17
CA GLY A 99 14.21 4.83 0.11
C GLY A 99 12.97 4.88 -0.79
N ARG A 100 12.84 3.95 -1.75
CA ARG A 100 11.74 3.95 -2.72
C ARG A 100 11.36 2.57 -3.19
N PHE A 101 10.06 2.31 -3.31
CA PHE A 101 9.52 1.07 -3.87
C PHE A 101 8.25 1.32 -4.69
N MET A 102 7.96 0.46 -5.66
CA MET A 102 6.74 0.53 -6.47
C MET A 102 5.80 -0.61 -6.09
N CYS A 103 4.52 -0.33 -5.91
CA CYS A 103 3.51 -1.36 -5.67
C CYS A 103 2.23 -1.07 -6.47
N GLN A 104 1.51 -2.12 -6.85
CA GLN A 104 0.17 -1.99 -7.42
C GLN A 104 -0.78 -1.50 -6.32
N LYS A 105 -1.75 -0.63 -6.68
CA LYS A 105 -2.65 0.02 -5.72
C LYS A 105 -3.30 -0.96 -4.74
N ASP A 106 -3.93 -2.02 -5.23
CA ASP A 106 -4.66 -2.98 -4.38
C ASP A 106 -3.72 -3.90 -3.58
N SER A 107 -2.41 -3.84 -3.85
CA SER A 107 -1.38 -4.51 -3.06
C SER A 107 -0.90 -3.65 -1.91
N PHE A 108 -1.11 -2.33 -1.89
CA PHE A 108 -0.75 -1.51 -0.75
C PHE A 108 -1.69 -1.76 0.43
N LEU A 109 -1.14 -1.93 1.63
CA LEU A 109 -1.94 -2.17 2.84
C LEU A 109 -1.84 -0.98 3.80
N CYS A 110 -0.65 -0.71 4.32
CA CYS A 110 -0.38 0.41 5.21
C CYS A 110 1.11 0.81 5.21
N ALA A 111 1.44 1.97 5.77
CA ALA A 111 2.81 2.43 5.95
C ALA A 111 2.94 3.37 7.16
N ALA A 112 4.12 3.42 7.77
CA ALA A 112 4.43 4.38 8.82
C ALA A 112 4.11 5.81 8.38
N ARG A 113 3.53 6.62 9.27
CA ARG A 113 3.29 8.03 8.98
C ARG A 113 4.63 8.71 8.71
N GLY A 114 4.70 9.47 7.61
CA GLY A 114 5.93 10.05 7.08
C GLY A 114 6.52 9.30 5.89
N VAL A 115 6.04 8.09 5.58
CA VAL A 115 6.17 7.51 4.24
C VAL A 115 5.21 8.22 3.30
N GLU A 116 5.73 8.70 2.17
CA GLU A 116 4.94 9.30 1.09
C GLU A 116 4.40 8.22 0.15
N ILE A 117 3.14 8.39 -0.25
CA ILE A 117 2.39 7.45 -1.08
C ILE A 117 1.79 8.25 -2.23
N ASP A 118 2.42 8.12 -3.40
CA ASP A 118 2.05 8.84 -4.62
C ASP A 118 1.59 7.88 -5.71
N ILE A 119 0.83 8.38 -6.68
CA ILE A 119 0.56 7.65 -7.92
C ILE A 119 1.77 7.83 -8.85
N ALA A 120 2.45 6.73 -9.18
CA ALA A 120 3.56 6.71 -10.13
C ALA A 120 3.09 6.62 -11.58
N PHE A 121 2.01 5.85 -11.79
CA PHE A 121 1.49 5.54 -13.12
C PHE A 121 0.01 5.19 -13.01
N ASN A 122 -0.79 5.71 -13.92
CA ASN A 122 -2.20 5.37 -14.05
C ASN A 122 -2.47 5.15 -15.54
N LYS A 123 -2.87 3.92 -15.91
CA LYS A 123 -3.33 3.60 -17.27
C LYS A 123 -4.71 2.98 -17.19
N LYS A 124 -5.69 3.67 -17.79
CA LYS A 124 -7.02 3.14 -18.02
C LYS A 124 -6.94 1.99 -19.01
N ILE A 125 -6.85 0.77 -18.49
CA ILE A 125 -7.06 -0.46 -19.24
C ILE A 125 -8.58 -0.66 -19.25
N GLY A 126 -9.17 -0.99 -20.41
CA GLY A 126 -10.63 -1.04 -20.60
C GLY A 126 -11.40 -1.77 -19.49
N ALA A 127 -12.69 -1.46 -19.35
CA ALA A 127 -13.55 -1.95 -18.28
C ALA A 127 -13.55 -3.49 -18.22
N GLY A 128 -12.96 -4.09 -17.18
CA GLY A 128 -13.00 -5.55 -17.03
C GLY A 128 -12.34 -6.14 -15.79
N LEU A 129 -11.20 -5.61 -15.32
CA LEU A 129 -10.42 -6.30 -14.25
C LEU A 129 -10.05 -5.44 -13.03
N PHE A 130 -10.12 -4.11 -13.12
CA PHE A 130 -9.65 -3.20 -12.05
C PHE A 130 -10.73 -2.21 -11.59
N GLY A 131 -11.96 -2.68 -11.37
CA GLY A 131 -13.04 -1.85 -10.82
C GLY A 131 -13.41 -0.60 -11.64
N GLY A 132 -12.99 -0.53 -12.91
CA GLY A 132 -13.20 0.63 -13.79
C GLY A 132 -12.11 1.72 -13.71
N GLU A 133 -11.17 1.65 -12.77
CA GLU A 133 -10.08 2.63 -12.61
C GLU A 133 -8.87 2.34 -13.51
N GLY A 134 -8.71 1.08 -13.93
CA GLY A 134 -7.55 0.62 -14.68
C GLY A 134 -6.39 0.25 -13.77
N PHE A 135 -5.18 0.14 -14.33
CA PHE A 135 -4.00 -0.22 -13.56
C PHE A 135 -3.37 1.03 -12.94
N ILE A 136 -3.34 1.07 -11.61
CA ILE A 136 -2.72 2.14 -10.83
C ILE A 136 -1.50 1.58 -10.11
N LEU A 137 -0.35 2.17 -10.39
CA LEU A 137 0.90 1.92 -9.69
C LEU A 137 1.18 3.05 -8.71
N GLN A 138 1.46 2.69 -7.47
CA GLN A 138 1.84 3.60 -6.41
C GLN A 138 3.36 3.58 -6.20
N LYS A 139 3.91 4.74 -5.88
CA LYS A 139 5.27 4.94 -5.40
C LYS A 139 5.22 5.14 -3.89
N LEU A 140 5.96 4.31 -3.16
CA LEU A 140 6.23 4.47 -1.74
C LEU A 140 7.62 5.08 -1.59
N GLU A 141 7.75 6.17 -0.85
CA GLU A 141 9.02 6.88 -0.68
C GLU A 141 9.21 7.35 0.76
N GLY A 142 10.39 7.09 1.33
CA GLY A 142 10.69 7.44 2.71
C GLY A 142 11.70 6.49 3.37
N ASP A 143 11.81 6.60 4.68
CA ASP A 143 12.78 5.88 5.54
C ASP A 143 12.11 4.95 6.55
N GLY A 144 10.78 4.77 6.46
CA GLY A 144 9.99 3.94 7.37
C GLY A 144 9.59 2.58 6.82
N LEU A 145 8.79 1.87 7.61
CA LEU A 145 8.15 0.62 7.19
C LEU A 145 6.92 0.89 6.33
N ALA A 146 6.77 0.10 5.27
CA ALA A 146 5.53 -0.06 4.52
C ALA A 146 5.14 -1.54 4.48
N PHE A 147 3.86 -1.81 4.24
CA PHE A 147 3.30 -3.14 4.21
C PHE A 147 2.44 -3.27 2.97
N MET A 148 2.69 -4.35 2.24
CA MET A 148 1.89 -4.74 1.09
C MET A 148 1.22 -6.09 1.34
N HIS A 149 0.15 -6.36 0.62
CA HIS A 149 -0.51 -7.64 0.56
C HIS A 149 -0.31 -8.26 -0.83
N ALA A 150 0.03 -9.54 -0.87
CA ALA A 150 0.11 -10.33 -2.09
C ALA A 150 -0.95 -11.43 -2.05
N GLY A 151 -1.93 -11.35 -2.95
CA GLY A 151 -3.01 -12.33 -3.06
C GLY A 151 -2.47 -13.72 -3.43
N GLY A 152 -2.99 -14.76 -2.77
CA GLY A 152 -2.52 -16.13 -2.94
C GLY A 152 -1.11 -16.35 -2.41
N THR A 153 -0.24 -16.93 -3.24
CA THR A 153 1.15 -17.26 -2.88
C THR A 153 2.12 -16.26 -3.49
N LEU A 154 3.00 -15.68 -2.67
CA LEU A 154 4.06 -14.79 -3.14
C LEU A 154 5.09 -15.58 -3.98
N VAL A 155 5.38 -15.06 -5.18
CA VAL A 155 6.49 -15.51 -6.01
C VAL A 155 7.47 -14.36 -6.18
N GLU A 156 8.63 -14.46 -5.54
CA GLU A 156 9.70 -13.47 -5.68
C GLU A 156 10.62 -13.82 -6.87
N LYS A 157 11.00 -12.80 -7.65
CA LYS A 157 11.92 -12.93 -8.79
C LYS A 157 12.94 -11.80 -8.76
N THR A 158 14.22 -12.16 -8.88
CA THR A 158 15.31 -11.19 -9.08
C THR A 158 15.68 -11.17 -10.56
N LEU A 159 15.50 -10.03 -11.21
CA LEU A 159 15.85 -9.85 -12.62
C LEU A 159 17.30 -9.39 -12.77
N GLN A 160 18.05 -10.05 -13.65
CA GLN A 160 19.37 -9.59 -14.07
C GLN A 160 19.27 -8.40 -15.03
N ALA A 161 20.37 -7.68 -15.22
CA ALA A 161 20.42 -6.58 -16.17
C ALA A 161 20.06 -7.06 -17.59
N GLY A 162 19.00 -6.47 -18.17
CA GLY A 162 18.49 -6.83 -19.50
C GLY A 162 17.56 -8.05 -19.53
N GLU A 163 17.36 -8.74 -18.40
CA GLU A 163 16.37 -9.81 -18.30
C GLU A 163 14.95 -9.23 -18.38
N VAL A 164 14.07 -9.92 -19.12
CA VAL A 164 12.68 -9.51 -19.30
C VAL A 164 11.78 -10.63 -18.82
N LEU A 165 10.91 -10.30 -17.87
CA LEU A 165 9.83 -11.17 -17.41
C LEU A 165 8.49 -10.59 -17.85
N ARG A 166 7.68 -11.43 -18.50
CA ARG A 166 6.28 -11.09 -18.83
C ARG A 166 5.39 -11.62 -17.73
N VAL A 167 4.53 -10.77 -17.19
CA VAL A 167 3.60 -11.09 -16.10
C VAL A 167 2.22 -10.58 -16.48
N ASP A 168 1.17 -11.29 -16.08
CA ASP A 168 -0.19 -10.76 -16.14
C ASP A 168 -0.29 -9.49 -15.28
N THR A 169 -1.00 -8.48 -15.77
CA THR A 169 -1.07 -7.16 -15.10
C THR A 169 -1.70 -7.27 -13.70
N GLY A 170 -2.64 -8.20 -13.48
CA GLY A 170 -3.26 -8.44 -12.18
C GLY A 170 -2.40 -9.27 -11.22
N CYS A 171 -1.35 -9.93 -11.70
CA CYS A 171 -0.45 -10.72 -10.85
C CYS A 171 0.78 -9.94 -10.36
N LEU A 172 1.01 -8.71 -10.85
CA LEU A 172 2.11 -7.88 -10.42
C LEU A 172 1.77 -7.15 -9.13
N ALA A 173 2.36 -7.58 -8.01
CA ALA A 173 2.13 -6.95 -6.72
C ALA A 173 3.05 -5.73 -6.47
N ALA A 174 4.36 -5.87 -6.68
CA ALA A 174 5.34 -4.80 -6.45
C ALA A 174 6.67 -5.06 -7.14
N PHE A 175 7.51 -4.02 -7.27
CA PHE A 175 8.86 -4.13 -7.83
C PHE A 175 9.80 -2.99 -7.39
N ALA A 176 11.10 -3.27 -7.43
CA ALA A 176 12.16 -2.30 -7.14
C ALA A 176 12.23 -1.20 -8.22
N PRO A 177 12.61 0.05 -7.87
CA PRO A 177 12.62 1.18 -8.80
C PRO A 177 13.58 1.03 -9.98
N THR A 178 14.51 0.08 -9.93
CA THR A 178 15.44 -0.26 -11.03
C THR A 178 14.78 -1.06 -12.16
N VAL A 179 13.61 -1.66 -11.92
CA VAL A 179 12.87 -2.43 -12.92
C VAL A 179 12.06 -1.48 -13.80
N LYS A 180 12.27 -1.57 -15.12
CA LYS A 180 11.43 -0.89 -16.11
C LYS A 180 10.15 -1.70 -16.31
N TYR A 181 9.02 -1.00 -16.33
CA TYR A 181 7.69 -1.59 -16.48
C TYR A 181 6.96 -0.98 -17.66
N ASP A 182 6.22 -1.82 -18.40
CA ASP A 182 5.37 -1.40 -19.51
C ASP A 182 4.16 -2.33 -19.64
N ILE A 183 3.02 -1.77 -20.04
CA ILE A 183 1.75 -2.49 -20.23
C ILE A 183 1.45 -2.60 -21.72
N GLN A 184 1.48 -3.84 -22.21
CA GLN A 184 1.22 -4.20 -23.59
C GLN A 184 -0.16 -4.86 -23.72
N PHE A 185 -0.95 -4.43 -24.71
CA PHE A 185 -2.19 -5.10 -25.07
C PHE A 185 -1.87 -6.32 -25.94
N ILE A 186 -2.35 -7.48 -25.53
CA ILE A 186 -2.33 -8.68 -26.39
C ILE A 186 -3.57 -8.60 -27.29
N GLY A 187 -3.40 -8.10 -28.51
CA GLY A 187 -4.45 -8.11 -29.53
C GLY A 187 -4.72 -9.53 -30.04
N GLY A 188 -5.93 -9.78 -30.56
CA GLY A 188 -6.30 -11.09 -31.11
C GLY A 188 -7.77 -11.52 -30.98
N PHE A 189 -8.69 -10.58 -30.74
CA PHE A 189 -10.13 -10.82 -30.83
C PHE A 189 -10.69 -10.14 -32.08
#